data_AF-A0A6A5RLX4-F1
#
_entry.id   AF-A0A6A5RLX4-F1
#
_cell.length_a   1.000
_cell.length_b   1.000
_cell.length_c   1.000
_cell.angle_alpha   90.00
_cell.angle_beta   90.00
_cell.angle_gamma   90.00
#
_symmetry.space_group_name_H-M   'P 1'
#
loop_
_entity.id
_entity.type
_entity.pdbx_description
1 polymer ?
#
loop_
_entity_poly.entity_id
_entity_poly.type
_entity_poly.pdbx_seq_one_letter_code
_entity_poly.pdbx_strand_id
1 'polypeptide(L)'
;MASQRVFQLGLRRAAAAAFKVQPAGRAVTRRLAATQSASQESAAEILTKQRLNRPVSPHLSIYRPQITWYASSLNRVTGITLSGSLYLFGLAYLAAPYTGWHLETASMVATVAAWPVAAKVALKSFFAFPMFFHSFNGVRHLLWDIGVGFTNQQVIRTGWSVVGLTVATSLYYVFFQ
;
A
#
# COMPACT_ATOMS: atom_id res chain seq x y z
N MET A 1 -45.62 36.14 51.04
CA MET A 1 -46.65 36.12 49.97
C MET A 1 -46.09 36.08 48.54
N ALA A 2 -44.79 36.33 48.30
CA ALA A 2 -44.20 36.30 46.95
C ALA A 2 -43.91 34.87 46.42
N SER A 3 -43.61 33.90 47.28
CA SER A 3 -43.23 32.54 46.89
C SER A 3 -44.38 31.71 46.29
N GLN A 4 -45.62 31.93 46.74
CA GLN A 4 -46.79 31.23 46.20
C GLN A 4 -47.17 31.70 44.78
N ARG A 5 -46.87 32.97 44.44
CA ARG A 5 -47.15 33.51 43.10
C ARG A 5 -46.18 33.00 42.04
N VAL A 6 -44.91 32.78 42.40
CA VAL A 6 -43.89 32.23 41.50
C VAL A 6 -44.17 30.75 41.19
N PHE A 7 -44.59 29.98 42.19
CA PHE A 7 -44.95 28.57 42.00
C PHE A 7 -46.17 28.39 41.08
N GLN A 8 -47.21 29.22 41.23
CA GLN A 8 -48.40 29.21 40.38
C GLN A 8 -48.09 29.62 38.92
N LEU A 9 -47.14 30.54 38.70
CA LEU A 9 -46.67 30.91 37.36
C LEU A 9 -45.85 29.80 36.69
N GLY A 10 -45.08 29.02 37.45
CA GLY A 10 -44.37 27.83 36.96
C GLY A 10 -45.33 26.70 36.55
N LEU A 11 -46.37 26.45 37.36
CA LEU A 11 -47.41 25.47 37.06
C LEU A 11 -48.24 25.82 35.81
N ARG A 12 -48.52 27.11 35.57
CA ARG A 12 -49.24 27.57 34.37
C ARG A 12 -48.43 27.43 33.08
N ARG A 13 -47.09 27.48 33.15
CA ARG A 13 -46.22 27.19 31.99
C ARG A 13 -46.07 25.70 31.71
N ALA A 14 -46.17 24.84 32.72
CA ALA A 14 -46.15 23.38 32.54
C ALA A 14 -47.48 22.81 31.98
N ALA A 15 -48.61 23.46 32.25
CA ALA A 15 -49.94 23.00 31.80
C ALA A 15 -50.29 23.36 30.35
N ALA A 16 -49.49 24.17 29.65
CA ALA A 16 -49.76 24.64 28.30
C ALA A 16 -48.88 23.99 27.22
N ALA A 17 -48.38 22.78 27.47
CA ALA A 17 -47.86 21.94 26.39
C ALA A 17 -49.05 21.40 25.57
N ALA A 18 -49.60 22.25 24.70
CA ALA A 18 -50.57 21.81 23.70
C ALA A 18 -49.89 20.72 22.85
N PHE A 19 -50.30 19.47 23.07
CA PHE A 19 -49.86 18.33 22.30
C PHE A 19 -50.37 18.52 20.87
N LYS A 20 -49.58 19.21 20.03
CA LYS A 20 -49.84 19.28 18.59
C LYS A 20 -49.61 17.89 18.04
N VAL A 21 -50.67 17.09 17.96
CA VAL A 21 -50.71 15.91 17.11
C VAL A 21 -50.58 16.43 15.68
N GLN A 22 -49.34 16.53 15.20
CA GLN A 22 -49.12 16.57 13.77
C GLN A 22 -49.61 15.22 13.25
N PRO A 23 -50.61 15.16 12.35
CA PRO A 23 -50.88 13.91 11.68
C PRO A 23 -49.58 13.61 10.94
N ALA A 24 -48.90 12.54 11.36
CA ALA A 24 -47.85 11.95 10.57
C ALA A 24 -48.55 11.41 9.32
N GLY A 25 -48.85 12.30 8.37
CA GLY A 25 -49.28 11.95 7.04
C GLY A 25 -48.22 10.98 6.58
N ARG A 26 -48.63 9.73 6.37
CA ARG A 26 -47.75 8.70 5.79
C ARG A 26 -47.20 9.34 4.53
N ALA A 27 -45.96 9.81 4.60
CA ALA A 27 -45.21 10.22 3.44
C ALA A 27 -44.97 8.91 2.68
N VAL A 28 -45.95 8.52 1.88
CA VAL A 28 -45.84 7.40 0.97
C VAL A 28 -44.82 7.87 -0.04
N THR A 29 -43.57 7.44 0.15
CA THR A 29 -42.49 7.68 -0.80
C THR A 29 -42.92 7.04 -2.11
N ARG A 30 -43.49 7.84 -3.03
CA ARG A 30 -43.83 7.37 -4.37
C ARG A 30 -42.52 6.99 -5.04
N ARG A 31 -42.29 5.68 -5.21
CA ARG A 31 -41.24 5.21 -6.12
C ARG A 31 -41.70 5.54 -7.54
N LEU A 32 -41.11 6.58 -8.11
CA LEU A 32 -41.34 6.99 -9.51
C LEU A 32 -40.61 6.08 -10.52
N ALA A 33 -39.86 5.08 -10.05
CA ALA A 33 -39.20 4.11 -10.91
C ALA A 33 -40.17 2.98 -11.29
N ALA A 34 -40.58 2.94 -12.55
CA ALA A 34 -41.32 1.81 -13.10
C ALA A 34 -40.41 0.56 -13.11
N THR A 35 -40.89 -0.54 -12.51
CA THR A 35 -40.19 -1.83 -12.55
C THR A 35 -40.74 -2.66 -13.70
N GLN A 36 -39.86 -3.10 -14.61
CA GLN A 36 -40.20 -4.06 -15.65
C GLN A 36 -39.70 -5.46 -15.26
N SER A 37 -40.46 -6.50 -15.58
CA SER A 37 -39.94 -7.87 -15.52
C SER A 37 -38.93 -8.05 -16.65
N ALA A 38 -37.73 -8.51 -16.31
CA ALA A 38 -36.67 -8.80 -17.27
C ALA A 38 -36.36 -10.29 -17.19
N SER A 39 -36.10 -10.92 -18.35
CA SER A 39 -35.52 -12.26 -18.38
C SER A 39 -34.13 -12.22 -17.73
N GLN A 40 -33.66 -13.34 -17.18
CA GLN A 40 -32.34 -13.39 -16.54
C GLN A 40 -31.21 -12.93 -17.47
N GLU A 41 -31.31 -13.28 -18.75
CA GLU A 41 -30.35 -12.89 -19.79
C GLU A 41 -30.35 -11.37 -20.03
N SER A 42 -31.51 -10.75 -20.22
CA SER A 42 -31.61 -9.30 -20.43
C SER A 42 -31.15 -8.50 -19.20
N ALA A 43 -31.44 -8.99 -17.99
CA ALA A 43 -30.92 -8.40 -16.76
C ALA A 43 -29.39 -8.47 -16.69
N ALA A 44 -28.78 -9.60 -17.09
CA ALA A 44 -27.33 -9.77 -17.12
C ALA A 44 -26.66 -8.84 -18.15
N GLU A 45 -27.27 -8.65 -19.31
CA GLU A 45 -26.78 -7.73 -20.34
C GLU A 45 -26.79 -6.27 -19.82
N ILE A 46 -27.87 -5.84 -19.20
CA ILE A 46 -27.99 -4.49 -18.60
C ILE A 46 -26.91 -4.28 -17.54
N LEU A 47 -26.71 -5.23 -16.63
CA LEU A 47 -25.68 -5.14 -15.60
C LEU A 47 -24.28 -5.06 -16.20
N THR A 48 -24.02 -5.79 -17.29
CA THR A 48 -22.73 -5.77 -17.99
C THR A 48 -22.49 -4.40 -18.63
N LYS A 49 -23.47 -3.84 -19.35
CA LYS A 49 -23.41 -2.48 -19.90
C LYS A 49 -23.19 -1.43 -18.81
N GLN A 50 -23.86 -1.59 -17.67
CA GLN A 50 -23.67 -0.68 -16.53
C GLN A 50 -22.28 -0.78 -15.90
N ARG A 51 -21.69 -1.98 -15.79
CA ARG A 51 -20.34 -2.18 -15.22
C ARG A 51 -19.27 -1.49 -16.04
N LEU A 52 -19.41 -1.45 -17.37
CA LEU A 52 -18.48 -0.74 -18.26
C LEU A 52 -18.44 0.76 -18.01
N ASN A 53 -19.57 1.35 -17.59
CA ASN A 53 -19.69 2.79 -17.34
C ASN A 53 -19.35 3.20 -15.90
N ARG A 54 -19.05 2.25 -15.01
CA ARG A 54 -18.71 2.57 -13.61
C ARG A 54 -17.25 2.98 -13.52
N PRO A 55 -16.93 4.20 -13.06
CA PRO A 55 -15.55 4.59 -12.85
C PRO A 55 -14.94 3.80 -11.68
N VAL A 56 -13.63 3.54 -11.78
CA VAL A 56 -12.85 2.98 -10.67
C VAL A 56 -12.51 4.12 -9.72
N SER A 57 -12.80 3.97 -8.43
CA SER A 57 -12.43 4.98 -7.43
C SER A 57 -10.91 5.11 -7.34
N PRO A 58 -10.37 6.34 -7.20
CA PRO A 58 -8.94 6.53 -7.02
C PRO A 58 -8.45 5.78 -5.77
N HIS A 59 -7.28 5.15 -5.85
CA HIS A 59 -6.70 4.37 -4.76
C HIS A 59 -5.29 4.88 -4.45
N LEU A 60 -4.27 4.47 -5.23
CA LEU A 60 -2.87 4.81 -4.96
C LEU A 60 -2.59 6.31 -5.05
N SER A 61 -3.34 7.04 -5.89
CA SER A 61 -3.19 8.49 -6.06
C SER A 61 -3.66 9.32 -4.88
N ILE A 62 -4.54 8.76 -4.02
CA ILE A 62 -5.12 9.47 -2.87
C ILE A 62 -4.80 8.81 -1.53
N TYR A 63 -4.23 7.61 -1.54
CA TYR A 63 -3.96 6.86 -0.32
C TYR A 63 -2.80 7.49 0.47
N ARG A 64 -2.97 7.62 1.79
CA ARG A 64 -1.95 8.20 2.65
C ARG A 64 -0.64 7.38 2.61
N PRO A 65 0.52 8.02 2.41
CA PRO A 65 1.80 7.35 2.56
C PRO A 65 2.02 6.72 3.94
N GLN A 66 2.34 5.42 3.96
CA GLN A 66 2.59 4.66 5.19
C GLN A 66 3.73 3.66 4.99
N ILE A 67 4.54 3.45 6.02
CA ILE A 67 5.68 2.52 5.98
C ILE A 67 5.26 1.08 5.62
N THR A 68 4.03 0.70 5.92
CA THR A 68 3.44 -0.62 5.61
C THR A 68 3.50 -0.94 4.12
N TRP A 69 2.78 -0.17 3.31
CA TRP A 69 2.65 -0.45 1.88
C TRP A 69 3.88 0.00 1.09
N TYR A 70 4.58 1.06 1.51
CA TYR A 70 5.85 1.44 0.87
C TYR A 70 6.92 0.35 1.04
N ALA A 71 7.11 -0.17 2.26
CA ALA A 71 8.07 -1.26 2.47
C ALA A 71 7.68 -2.52 1.70
N SER A 72 6.38 -2.83 1.62
CA SER A 72 5.87 -3.94 0.81
C SER A 72 6.18 -3.75 -0.68
N SER A 73 5.94 -2.57 -1.24
CA SER A 73 6.25 -2.25 -2.63
C SER A 73 7.76 -2.31 -2.89
N LEU A 74 8.57 -1.73 -2.00
CA LEU A 74 10.02 -1.80 -2.09
C LEU A 74 10.52 -3.24 -2.07
N ASN A 75 9.93 -4.12 -1.25
CA ASN A 75 10.33 -5.54 -1.21
C ASN A 75 10.13 -6.23 -2.57
N ARG A 76 9.04 -5.90 -3.27
CA ARG A 76 8.77 -6.41 -4.62
C ARG A 76 9.78 -5.86 -5.61
N VAL A 77 10.00 -4.53 -5.60
CA VAL A 77 10.93 -3.87 -6.52
C VAL A 77 12.34 -4.41 -6.32
N THR A 78 12.85 -4.48 -5.09
CA THR A 78 14.18 -5.01 -4.81
C THR A 78 14.31 -6.48 -5.20
N GLY A 79 13.27 -7.30 -4.97
CA GLY A 79 13.24 -8.69 -5.41
C GLY A 79 13.32 -8.83 -6.92
N ILE A 80 12.56 -8.01 -7.67
CA ILE A 80 12.60 -7.99 -9.14
C ILE A 80 13.97 -7.49 -9.62
N THR A 81 14.54 -6.45 -9.02
CA THR A 81 15.87 -5.94 -9.39
C THR A 81 16.95 -7.00 -9.20
N LEU A 82 16.97 -7.70 -8.06
CA LEU A 82 17.97 -8.72 -7.76
C LEU A 82 17.82 -9.94 -8.68
N SER A 83 16.61 -10.52 -8.73
CA SER A 83 16.35 -11.70 -9.56
C SER A 83 16.50 -11.38 -11.05
N GLY A 84 16.01 -10.22 -11.50
CA GLY A 84 16.15 -9.77 -12.88
C GLY A 84 17.61 -9.60 -13.28
N SER A 85 18.44 -9.01 -12.42
CA SER A 85 19.88 -8.87 -12.67
C SER A 85 20.59 -10.22 -12.72
N LEU A 86 20.23 -11.15 -11.82
CA LEU A 86 20.76 -12.51 -11.81
C LEU A 86 20.43 -13.26 -13.11
N TYR A 87 19.16 -13.25 -13.53
CA TYR A 87 18.74 -13.91 -14.77
C TYR A 87 19.35 -13.26 -16.00
N LEU A 88 19.41 -11.92 -16.05
CA LEU A 88 20.05 -11.20 -17.14
C LEU A 88 21.53 -11.58 -17.26
N PHE A 89 22.25 -11.58 -16.14
CA PHE A 89 23.65 -11.98 -16.12
C PHE A 89 23.83 -13.45 -16.54
N GLY A 90 23.03 -14.37 -15.99
CA GLY A 90 23.10 -15.79 -16.34
C GLY A 90 22.82 -16.07 -17.81
N LEU A 91 21.83 -15.40 -18.40
CA LEU A 91 21.52 -15.50 -19.83
C LEU A 91 22.61 -14.87 -20.70
N ALA A 92 23.14 -13.71 -20.30
CA ALA A 92 24.25 -13.08 -21.01
C ALA A 92 25.51 -13.96 -20.98
N TYR A 93 25.80 -14.57 -19.83
CA TYR A 93 26.91 -15.51 -19.67
C TYR A 93 26.74 -16.76 -20.56
N LEU A 94 25.52 -17.30 -20.64
CA LEU A 94 25.22 -18.42 -21.54
C LEU A 94 25.37 -18.06 -23.03
N ALA A 95 25.01 -16.83 -23.41
CA ALA A 95 25.13 -16.33 -24.77
C ALA A 95 26.56 -15.89 -25.15
N ALA A 96 27.44 -15.69 -24.16
CA ALA A 96 28.77 -15.12 -24.35
C ALA A 96 29.63 -15.85 -25.40
N PRO A 97 29.69 -17.20 -25.46
CA PRO A 97 30.48 -17.91 -26.47
C PRO A 97 30.00 -17.70 -27.91
N TYR A 98 28.71 -17.41 -28.10
CA TYR A 98 28.11 -17.23 -29.41
C TYR A 98 28.15 -15.78 -29.91
N THR A 99 28.32 -14.84 -29.00
CA THR A 99 28.32 -13.39 -29.26
C THR A 99 29.71 -12.78 -29.24
N GLY A 100 30.71 -13.52 -28.73
CA GLY A 100 32.06 -13.03 -28.49
C GLY A 100 32.16 -12.10 -27.26
N TRP A 101 31.17 -12.13 -26.35
CA TRP A 101 31.23 -11.35 -25.12
C TRP A 101 32.22 -11.97 -24.12
N HIS A 102 33.02 -11.10 -23.49
CA HIS A 102 34.01 -11.49 -22.48
C HIS A 102 33.45 -11.32 -21.07
N LEU A 103 32.69 -12.31 -20.59
CA LEU A 103 32.05 -12.34 -19.26
C LEU A 103 32.78 -13.26 -18.26
N GLU A 104 33.95 -13.77 -18.61
CA GLU A 104 34.84 -14.46 -17.69
C GLU A 104 35.38 -13.53 -16.59
N THR A 105 35.65 -14.11 -15.42
CA THR A 105 36.07 -13.38 -14.22
C THR A 105 37.24 -12.44 -14.46
N ALA A 106 38.26 -12.87 -15.22
CA ALA A 106 39.44 -12.04 -15.50
C ALA A 106 39.08 -10.75 -16.24
N SER A 107 38.27 -10.84 -17.29
CA SER A 107 37.83 -9.70 -18.10
C SER A 107 36.91 -8.78 -17.32
N MET A 108 36.00 -9.33 -16.51
CA MET A 108 35.13 -8.53 -15.64
C MET A 108 35.91 -7.76 -14.58
N VAL A 109 36.87 -8.41 -13.91
CA VAL A 109 37.70 -7.77 -12.89
C VAL A 109 38.55 -6.66 -13.50
N ALA A 110 39.20 -6.91 -14.64
CA ALA A 110 39.99 -5.90 -15.34
C ALA A 110 39.13 -4.69 -15.76
N THR A 111 37.93 -4.95 -16.29
CA THR A 111 36.98 -3.91 -16.70
C THR A 111 36.54 -3.06 -15.51
N VAL A 112 36.12 -3.68 -14.42
CA VAL A 112 35.69 -2.96 -13.20
C VAL A 112 36.88 -2.23 -12.58
N ALA A 113 38.08 -2.80 -12.59
CA ALA A 113 39.29 -2.16 -12.06
C ALA A 113 39.60 -0.84 -12.78
N ALA A 114 39.35 -0.76 -14.10
CA ALA A 114 39.55 0.44 -14.90
C ALA A 114 38.51 1.54 -14.66
N TRP A 115 37.39 1.24 -14.00
CA TRP A 115 36.33 2.24 -13.78
C TRP A 115 36.72 3.34 -12.78
N PRO A 116 36.18 4.57 -12.96
CA PRO A 116 36.28 5.61 -11.95
C PRO A 116 35.72 5.13 -10.59
N VAL A 117 36.31 5.62 -9.50
CA VAL A 117 35.88 5.28 -8.13
C VAL A 117 34.39 5.57 -7.93
N ALA A 118 33.89 6.68 -8.47
CA ALA A 118 32.48 7.03 -8.41
C ALA A 118 31.56 5.96 -9.05
N ALA A 119 31.94 5.41 -10.21
CA ALA A 119 31.17 4.36 -10.88
C ALA A 119 31.18 3.05 -10.08
N LYS A 120 32.32 2.69 -9.50
CA LYS A 120 32.45 1.52 -8.60
C LYS A 120 31.53 1.66 -7.38
N VAL A 121 31.57 2.81 -6.71
CA VAL A 121 30.74 3.12 -5.54
C VAL A 121 29.25 3.12 -5.91
N ALA A 122 28.88 3.71 -7.05
CA ALA A 122 27.50 3.74 -7.53
C ALA A 122 26.96 2.33 -7.80
N LEU A 123 27.70 1.49 -8.54
CA LEU A 123 27.28 0.11 -8.83
C LEU A 123 27.19 -0.72 -7.55
N LYS A 124 28.17 -0.60 -6.66
CA LYS A 124 28.19 -1.31 -5.39
C LYS A 124 27.01 -0.91 -4.51
N SER A 125 26.71 0.39 -4.44
CA SER A 125 25.54 0.90 -3.70
C SER A 125 24.24 0.41 -4.31
N PHE A 126 24.12 0.44 -5.64
CA PHE A 126 22.93 0.01 -6.37
C PHE A 126 22.55 -1.43 -6.05
N PHE A 127 23.52 -2.34 -5.87
CA PHE A 127 23.22 -3.73 -5.49
C PHE A 127 23.15 -3.95 -3.97
N ALA A 128 23.95 -3.22 -3.17
CA ALA A 128 23.95 -3.37 -1.72
C ALA A 128 22.59 -3.02 -1.10
N PHE A 129 22.01 -1.87 -1.45
CA PHE A 129 20.75 -1.41 -0.85
C PHE A 129 19.58 -2.37 -1.11
N PRO A 130 19.29 -2.80 -2.37
CA PRO A 130 18.26 -3.79 -2.63
C PRO A 130 18.53 -5.12 -1.94
N MET A 131 19.77 -5.60 -1.93
CA MET A 131 20.13 -6.87 -1.30
C MET A 131 19.81 -6.86 0.19
N PHE A 132 20.35 -5.89 0.94
CA PHE A 132 20.14 -5.81 2.39
C PHE A 132 18.68 -5.50 2.74
N PHE A 133 18.02 -4.62 1.98
CA PHE A 133 16.60 -4.35 2.20
C PHE A 133 15.74 -5.59 2.01
N HIS A 134 15.91 -6.29 0.87
CA HIS A 134 15.12 -7.48 0.55
C HIS A 134 15.36 -8.59 1.58
N SER A 135 16.61 -8.80 2.02
CA SER A 135 16.92 -9.79 3.04
C SER A 135 16.28 -9.47 4.40
N PHE A 136 16.47 -8.26 4.93
CA PHE A 136 15.93 -7.90 6.24
C PHE A 136 14.41 -7.81 6.24
N ASN A 137 13.83 -7.19 5.20
CA ASN A 137 12.38 -7.14 5.08
C ASN A 137 11.79 -8.53 4.79
N GLY A 138 12.50 -9.40 4.08
CA GLY A 138 12.15 -10.81 3.89
C GLY A 138 12.06 -11.57 5.20
N VAL A 139 13.05 -11.42 6.09
CA VAL A 139 12.99 -12.01 7.45
C VAL A 139 11.77 -11.48 8.22
N ARG A 140 11.49 -10.18 8.14
CA ARG A 140 10.28 -9.58 8.73
C ARG A 140 8.99 -10.18 8.18
N HIS A 141 8.92 -10.46 6.87
CA HIS A 141 7.78 -11.16 6.26
C HIS A 141 7.65 -12.60 6.75
N LEU A 142 8.76 -13.35 6.86
CA LEU A 142 8.73 -14.70 7.40
C LEU A 142 8.25 -14.74 8.87
N LEU A 143 8.60 -13.72 9.67
CA LEU A 143 8.06 -13.57 11.03
C LEU A 143 6.55 -13.31 11.02
N TRP A 144 6.05 -12.54 10.05
CA TRP A 144 4.61 -12.38 9.85
C TRP A 144 3.95 -13.70 9.43
N ASP A 145 4.56 -14.49 8.56
CA ASP A 145 3.98 -15.76 8.10
C ASP A 145 3.77 -16.76 9.26
N ILE A 146 4.56 -16.66 10.33
CA ILE A 146 4.40 -17.47 11.55
C ILE A 146 3.57 -16.80 12.67
N GLY A 147 2.91 -15.68 12.39
CA GLY A 147 2.01 -15.03 13.36
C GLY A 147 2.67 -14.02 14.31
N VAL A 148 3.93 -13.62 14.08
CA VAL A 148 4.69 -12.75 15.00
C VAL A 148 4.71 -11.30 14.53
N GLY A 149 4.39 -10.34 15.42
CA GLY A 149 4.66 -8.91 15.16
C GLY A 149 3.59 -8.13 14.38
N PHE A 150 2.32 -8.49 14.55
CA PHE A 150 1.18 -7.93 13.81
C PHE A 150 0.52 -6.68 14.42
N THR A 151 0.89 -6.26 15.64
CA THR A 151 0.32 -5.02 16.17
C THR A 151 0.81 -3.82 15.36
N ASN A 152 -0.02 -2.79 15.18
CA ASN A 152 0.34 -1.60 14.41
C ASN A 152 1.67 -0.99 14.87
N GLN A 153 1.92 -0.96 16.18
CA GLN A 153 3.17 -0.44 16.72
C GLN A 153 4.38 -1.31 16.37
N GLN A 154 4.25 -2.64 16.45
CA GLN A 154 5.32 -3.56 16.03
C GLN A 154 5.60 -3.45 14.53
N VAL A 155 4.55 -3.37 13.69
CA VAL A 155 4.68 -3.23 12.24
C VAL A 155 5.43 -1.96 11.87
N ILE A 156 5.12 -0.83 12.53
CA ILE A 156 5.82 0.45 12.31
C ILE A 156 7.27 0.36 12.79
N ARG A 157 7.50 -0.14 14.01
CA ARG A 157 8.85 -0.26 14.59
C ARG A 157 9.75 -1.14 13.73
N THR A 158 9.29 -2.35 13.41
CA THR A 158 10.04 -3.30 12.56
C THR A 158 10.28 -2.76 11.16
N GLY A 159 9.32 -2.01 10.59
CA GLY A 159 9.49 -1.35 9.29
C GLY A 159 10.64 -0.34 9.31
N TRP A 160 10.71 0.52 10.33
CA TRP A 160 11.81 1.47 10.48
C TRP A 160 13.14 0.81 10.89
N SER A 161 13.10 -0.27 11.68
CA SER A 161 14.29 -1.06 12.00
C SER A 161 14.93 -1.66 10.74
N VAL A 162 14.13 -2.21 9.83
CA VAL A 162 14.60 -2.70 8.53
C VAL A 162 15.29 -1.57 7.75
N VAL A 163 14.66 -0.40 7.64
CA VAL A 163 15.27 0.76 6.95
C VAL A 163 16.60 1.15 7.56
N GLY A 164 16.67 1.26 8.90
CA GLY A 164 17.91 1.62 9.60
C GLY A 164 19.02 0.59 9.39
N LEU A 165 18.70 -0.71 9.51
CA LEU A 165 19.64 -1.80 9.27
C LEU A 165 20.15 -1.79 7.84
N THR A 166 19.26 -1.65 6.85
CA THR A 166 19.64 -1.55 5.44
C THR A 166 20.63 -0.42 5.20
N VAL A 167 20.35 0.79 5.70
CA VAL A 167 21.24 1.94 5.50
C VAL A 167 22.60 1.67 6.14
N ALA A 168 22.62 1.23 7.39
CA ALA A 168 23.87 0.98 8.12
C ALA A 168 24.73 -0.09 7.44
N THR A 169 24.15 -1.25 7.09
CA THR A 169 24.91 -2.35 6.48
C THR A 169 25.31 -2.06 5.05
N SER A 170 24.47 -1.37 4.27
CA SER A 170 24.81 -1.00 2.90
C SER A 170 25.96 -0.01 2.87
N LEU A 171 25.95 1.02 3.72
CA LEU A 171 27.05 1.98 3.81
C LEU A 171 28.33 1.32 4.31
N TYR A 172 28.25 0.46 5.33
CA TYR A 172 29.39 -0.32 5.79
C TYR A 172 30.00 -1.14 4.65
N TYR A 173 29.16 -1.91 3.95
CA TYR A 173 29.60 -2.74 2.83
C TYR A 173 30.21 -1.93 1.69
N VAL A 174 29.61 -0.78 1.34
CA VAL A 174 30.08 0.05 0.23
C VAL A 174 31.46 0.65 0.50
N PHE A 175 31.69 1.19 1.70
CA PHE A 175 32.86 2.01 2.00
C PHE A 175 33.97 1.30 2.80
N PHE A 176 33.68 0.22 3.52
CA PHE A 176 34.62 -0.42 4.45
C PHE A 176 34.93 -1.89 4.12
N GLN A 177 34.30 -2.45 3.09
CA GLN A 177 34.64 -3.73 2.46
C GLN A 177 34.99 -3.48 1.01
#